data_AF-A0AAX3T064-F1
#
_entry.id   AF-A0AAX3T064-F1
#
_cell.length_a   1.000
_cell.length_b   1.000
_cell.length_c   1.000
_cell.angle_alpha   90.00
_cell.angle_beta   90.00
_cell.angle_gamma   90.00
#
_symmetry.space_group_name_H-M   'P 1'
#
loop_
_entity.id
_entity.type
_entity.pdbx_description
1 polymer ?
#
loop_
_entity_poly.entity_id
_entity_poly.type
_entity_poly.pdbx_seq_one_letter_code
_entity_poly.pdbx_strand_id
1 'polypeptide(L)'
;MSRSELEEIAKLHFALKKYEAKTIKEKFFAVNKLSTDYSVDFLCRKLGITRQGYYLWIKQGKPMYKNYNFVLAEIILEIFNKFKGIYGYPMITILLEKYKNIKVNKWVVYRYMKILKIKSIRKKIKPNYFKSGPLRFQIS
;
A
#
# COMPACT_ATOMS: atom_id res chain seq x y z
N MET A 1 -29.08 21.41 -18.83
CA MET A 1 -27.96 21.28 -17.88
C MET A 1 -27.64 22.64 -17.32
N SER A 2 -27.57 22.76 -15.99
CA SER A 2 -27.29 24.01 -15.30
C SER A 2 -25.78 24.34 -15.31
N ARG A 3 -25.42 25.62 -15.13
CA ARG A 3 -24.00 26.05 -15.04
C ARG A 3 -23.26 25.34 -13.90
N SER A 4 -23.98 25.08 -12.81
CA SER A 4 -23.50 24.35 -11.64
C SER A 4 -23.14 22.89 -11.99
N GLU A 5 -24.00 22.21 -12.74
CA GLU A 5 -23.75 20.84 -13.22
C GLU A 5 -22.52 20.77 -14.14
N LEU A 6 -22.32 21.78 -15.00
CA LEU A 6 -21.15 21.85 -15.88
C LEU A 6 -19.83 22.02 -15.09
N GLU A 7 -19.84 22.84 -14.04
CA GLU A 7 -18.68 23.02 -13.17
C GLU A 7 -18.36 21.75 -12.37
N GLU A 8 -19.36 21.00 -11.91
CA GLU A 8 -19.18 19.71 -11.26
C GLU A 8 -18.58 18.67 -12.22
N ILE A 9 -19.08 18.58 -13.45
CA ILE A 9 -18.55 17.67 -14.47
C ILE A 9 -17.10 18.01 -14.82
N ALA A 10 -16.74 19.30 -14.90
CA ALA A 10 -15.37 19.72 -15.15
C ALA A 10 -14.42 19.37 -13.98
N LYS A 11 -14.87 19.56 -12.73
CA LYS A 11 -14.12 19.15 -11.53
C LYS A 11 -13.90 17.64 -11.49
N LEU A 12 -14.92 16.84 -11.83
CA LEU A 12 -14.79 15.40 -11.96
C LEU A 12 -13.82 14.98 -13.04
N HIS A 13 -13.91 15.61 -14.20
CA HIS A 13 -13.02 15.34 -15.32
C HIS A 13 -11.56 15.52 -14.89
N PHE A 14 -11.27 16.62 -14.19
CA PHE A 14 -9.94 16.89 -13.65
C PHE A 14 -9.52 15.85 -12.60
N ALA A 15 -10.42 15.47 -11.69
CA ALA A 15 -10.14 14.45 -10.67
C ALA A 15 -9.87 13.06 -11.27
N LEU A 16 -10.62 12.68 -12.32
CA LEU A 16 -10.50 11.41 -13.03
C LEU A 16 -9.30 11.36 -13.98
N LYS A 17 -8.85 12.51 -14.51
CA LYS A 17 -7.65 12.62 -15.37
C LYS A 17 -6.40 12.01 -14.72
N LYS A 18 -6.29 12.11 -13.39
CA LYS A 18 -5.19 11.48 -12.62
C LYS A 18 -5.16 9.95 -12.71
N TYR A 19 -6.30 9.31 -13.02
CA TYR A 19 -6.44 7.85 -13.08
C TYR A 19 -6.42 7.30 -14.51
N GLU A 20 -6.35 8.16 -15.52
CA GLU A 20 -6.41 7.78 -16.93
C GLU A 20 -5.21 6.93 -17.36
N ALA A 21 -4.00 7.31 -16.92
CA ALA A 21 -2.73 6.58 -17.16
C ALA A 21 -2.39 5.56 -16.05
N LYS A 22 -3.33 5.28 -15.14
CA LYS A 22 -3.11 4.34 -14.03
C LYS A 22 -3.51 2.92 -14.38
N THR A 23 -3.09 1.99 -13.53
CA THR A 23 -3.42 0.57 -13.70
C THR A 23 -4.94 0.33 -13.64
N ILE A 24 -5.43 -0.72 -14.30
CA ILE A 24 -6.86 -1.10 -14.30
C ILE A 24 -7.43 -1.21 -12.87
N LYS A 25 -6.62 -1.69 -11.91
CA LYS A 25 -7.02 -1.79 -10.50
C LYS A 25 -7.21 -0.44 -9.86
N GLU A 26 -6.26 0.48 -10.01
CA GLU A 26 -6.39 1.84 -9.49
C GLU A 26 -7.60 2.55 -10.10
N LYS A 27 -7.91 2.27 -11.37
CA LYS A 27 -9.16 2.72 -12.00
C LYS A 27 -10.38 2.12 -11.30
N PHE A 28 -10.41 0.82 -11.01
CA PHE A 28 -11.51 0.21 -10.24
C PHE A 28 -11.66 0.79 -8.83
N PHE A 29 -10.55 1.12 -8.15
CA PHE A 29 -10.61 1.83 -6.86
C PHE A 29 -11.20 3.23 -6.99
N ALA A 30 -10.82 3.97 -8.04
CA ALA A 30 -11.41 5.27 -8.31
C ALA A 30 -12.91 5.17 -8.57
N VAL A 31 -13.35 4.17 -9.36
CA VAL A 31 -14.77 3.89 -9.58
C VAL A 31 -15.48 3.58 -8.26
N ASN A 32 -14.95 2.66 -7.44
CA ASN A 32 -15.58 2.28 -6.17
C ASN A 32 -15.60 3.43 -5.15
N LYS A 33 -14.64 4.36 -5.21
CA LYS A 33 -14.62 5.55 -4.34
C LYS A 33 -15.69 6.57 -4.75
N LEU A 34 -15.92 6.72 -6.05
CA LEU A 34 -16.82 7.72 -6.63
C LEU A 34 -18.22 7.18 -6.93
N SER A 35 -18.45 5.88 -6.76
CA SER A 35 -19.74 5.23 -7.06
C SER A 35 -20.87 5.63 -6.12
N THR A 36 -20.57 6.33 -5.01
CA THR A 36 -21.58 6.93 -4.13
C THR A 36 -22.22 8.15 -4.75
N ASP A 37 -21.43 8.92 -5.50
CA ASP A 37 -21.82 10.24 -6.00
C ASP A 37 -22.16 10.19 -7.51
N TYR A 38 -21.62 9.21 -8.23
CA TYR A 38 -21.74 9.09 -9.69
C TYR A 38 -22.08 7.67 -10.14
N SER A 39 -22.72 7.58 -11.30
CA SER A 39 -23.07 6.29 -11.88
C SER A 39 -21.82 5.51 -12.29
N VAL A 40 -21.80 4.22 -11.99
CA VAL A 40 -20.70 3.31 -12.34
C VAL A 40 -20.48 3.27 -13.86
N ASP A 41 -21.55 3.35 -14.64
CA ASP A 41 -21.48 3.35 -16.10
C ASP A 41 -20.69 4.56 -16.63
N PHE A 42 -21.00 5.75 -16.11
CA PHE A 42 -20.28 6.99 -16.46
C PHE A 42 -18.80 6.90 -16.09
N LEU A 43 -18.50 6.47 -14.86
CA LEU A 43 -17.12 6.35 -14.36
C LEU A 43 -16.30 5.34 -15.16
N CYS A 44 -16.89 4.18 -15.49
CA CYS A 44 -16.23 3.14 -16.28
C CYS A 44 -15.94 3.60 -17.71
N ARG A 45 -16.89 4.26 -18.37
CA ARG A 45 -16.68 4.85 -19.70
C ARG A 45 -15.57 5.89 -19.66
N LYS A 46 -15.58 6.75 -18.65
CA LYS A 46 -14.59 7.83 -18.54
C LYS A 46 -13.16 7.32 -18.30
N LEU A 47 -13.01 6.21 -17.58
CA LEU A 47 -11.71 5.60 -17.30
C LEU A 47 -11.27 4.55 -18.34
N GLY A 48 -12.11 4.25 -19.34
CA GLY A 48 -11.84 3.25 -20.38
C GLY A 48 -11.76 1.82 -19.84
N ILE A 49 -12.63 1.44 -18.91
CA ILE A 49 -12.68 0.10 -18.30
C ILE A 49 -14.07 -0.52 -18.45
N THR A 50 -14.15 -1.85 -18.47
CA THR A 50 -15.42 -2.56 -18.60
C THR A 50 -16.15 -2.66 -17.26
N ARG A 51 -17.49 -2.50 -17.29
CA ARG A 51 -18.35 -2.69 -16.09
C ARG A 51 -18.25 -4.11 -15.54
N GLN A 52 -18.17 -5.10 -16.43
CA GLN A 52 -18.02 -6.52 -16.06
C GLN A 52 -16.74 -6.74 -15.25
N GLY A 53 -15.62 -6.16 -15.68
CA GLY A 53 -14.35 -6.24 -14.95
C GLY A 53 -14.42 -5.59 -13.57
N TYR A 54 -15.11 -4.45 -13.46
CA TYR A 54 -15.33 -3.77 -12.19
C TYR A 54 -16.14 -4.62 -11.19
N TYR A 55 -17.28 -5.16 -11.61
CA TYR A 55 -18.11 -5.98 -10.72
C TYR A 55 -17.45 -7.32 -10.37
N LEU A 56 -16.69 -7.92 -11.30
CA LEU A 56 -15.87 -9.10 -10.99
C LEU A 56 -14.83 -8.77 -9.90
N TRP A 57 -14.17 -7.61 -10.00
CA TRP A 57 -13.22 -7.14 -9.00
C TRP A 57 -13.87 -6.88 -7.63
N ILE A 58 -15.11 -6.36 -7.60
CA ILE A 58 -15.90 -6.26 -6.35
C ILE A 58 -16.17 -7.65 -5.77
N LYS A 59 -16.67 -8.59 -6.58
CA LYS A 59 -16.98 -9.96 -6.16
C LYS A 59 -15.76 -10.68 -5.57
N GLN A 60 -14.57 -10.36 -6.06
CA GLN A 60 -13.29 -10.89 -5.55
C GLN A 60 -12.81 -10.22 -4.25
N GLY A 61 -13.59 -9.33 -3.63
CA GLY A 61 -13.24 -8.69 -2.37
C GLY A 61 -12.38 -7.43 -2.51
N LYS A 62 -12.41 -6.77 -3.69
CA LYS A 62 -11.72 -5.50 -3.94
C LYS A 62 -10.20 -5.52 -3.66
N PRO A 63 -9.44 -6.54 -4.14
CA PRO A 63 -8.03 -6.65 -3.79
C PRO A 63 -7.20 -5.52 -4.41
N MET A 64 -6.55 -4.72 -3.56
CA MET A 64 -5.58 -3.68 -3.97
C MET A 64 -4.33 -4.29 -4.63
N TYR A 65 -3.94 -5.49 -4.20
CA TYR A 65 -2.73 -6.18 -4.67
C TYR A 65 -3.08 -7.55 -5.23
N LYS A 66 -2.42 -7.98 -6.31
CA LYS A 66 -2.64 -9.32 -6.89
C LYS A 66 -2.24 -10.39 -5.86
N ASN A 67 -3.11 -11.37 -5.63
CA ASN A 67 -2.92 -12.48 -4.69
C ASN A 67 -2.68 -12.01 -3.24
N TYR A 68 -3.41 -10.98 -2.80
CA TYR A 68 -3.45 -10.62 -1.38
C TYR A 68 -4.21 -11.69 -0.61
N ASN A 69 -3.53 -12.35 0.31
CA ASN A 69 -4.07 -13.38 1.18
C ASN A 69 -4.25 -12.75 2.56
N PHE A 70 -5.50 -12.57 2.97
CA PHE A 70 -5.87 -11.98 4.25
C PHE A 70 -5.30 -12.80 5.43
N VAL A 71 -5.38 -14.14 5.35
CA VAL A 71 -4.85 -15.04 6.38
C VAL A 71 -3.34 -14.86 6.54
N LEU A 72 -2.59 -14.79 5.43
CA LEU A 72 -1.14 -14.56 5.51
C LEU A 72 -0.82 -13.17 6.09
N ALA A 73 -1.61 -12.15 5.75
CA ALA A 73 -1.43 -10.80 6.27
C ALA A 73 -1.66 -10.74 7.79
N GLU A 74 -2.71 -11.42 8.29
CA GLU A 74 -3.00 -11.53 9.72
C GLU A 74 -1.88 -12.25 10.47
N ILE A 75 -1.39 -13.38 9.95
CA ILE A 75 -0.27 -14.11 10.58
C ILE A 75 1.00 -13.24 10.63
N ILE A 76 1.31 -12.50 9.56
CA ILE A 76 2.45 -11.57 9.55
C ILE A 76 2.27 -10.49 10.62
N LEU A 77 1.06 -9.95 10.78
CA LEU A 77 0.74 -8.94 11.77
C LEU A 77 0.81 -9.49 13.20
N GLU A 78 0.29 -10.70 13.42
CA GLU A 78 0.36 -11.43 14.70
C GLU A 78 1.81 -11.60 15.14
N ILE A 79 2.67 -12.12 14.26
CA ILE A 79 4.10 -12.29 14.54
C ILE A 79 4.77 -10.95 14.83
N PHE A 80 4.50 -9.92 14.02
CA PHE A 80 5.07 -8.60 14.22
C PHE A 80 4.71 -8.01 15.59
N ASN A 81 3.44 -8.11 15.98
CA ASN A 81 2.93 -7.62 17.27
C ASN A 81 3.45 -8.42 18.46
N LYS A 82 3.54 -9.76 18.33
CA LYS A 82 4.11 -10.65 19.35
C LYS A 82 5.52 -10.25 19.74
N PHE A 83 6.32 -9.79 18.77
CA PHE A 83 7.68 -9.30 19.00
C PHE A 83 7.78 -7.78 19.09
N LYS A 84 6.67 -7.09 19.41
CA LYS A 84 6.60 -5.63 19.64
C LYS A 84 7.23 -4.81 18.51
N GLY A 85 7.14 -5.30 17.27
CA GLY A 85 7.72 -4.66 16.09
C GLY A 85 9.25 -4.66 15.99
N ILE A 86 9.96 -5.44 16.81
CA ILE A 86 11.42 -5.55 16.75
C ILE A 86 11.86 -6.18 15.42
N TYR A 87 11.12 -7.18 14.94
CA TYR A 87 11.49 -7.97 13.78
C TYR A 87 11.02 -7.36 12.45
N GLY A 88 11.92 -7.41 11.47
CA GLY A 88 11.65 -7.05 10.09
C GLY A 88 11.29 -8.26 9.22
N TYR A 89 11.03 -8.00 7.95
CA TYR A 89 10.60 -9.03 7.01
C TYR A 89 11.54 -10.26 6.92
N PRO A 90 12.89 -10.17 7.03
CA PRO A 90 13.73 -11.37 6.97
C PRO A 90 13.45 -12.31 8.13
N MET A 91 13.41 -11.76 9.35
CA MET A 91 13.16 -12.55 10.56
C MET A 91 11.72 -13.06 10.59
N ILE A 92 10.74 -12.25 10.20
CA ILE A 92 9.34 -12.70 10.08
C ILE A 92 9.21 -13.85 9.07
N THR A 93 9.96 -13.83 7.96
CA THR A 93 9.95 -14.93 6.97
C THR A 93 10.44 -16.24 7.60
N ILE A 94 11.52 -16.20 8.38
CA ILE A 94 12.05 -17.37 9.09
C ILE A 94 11.02 -17.89 10.12
N LEU A 95 10.35 -16.99 10.85
CA LEU A 95 9.34 -17.35 11.84
C LEU A 95 8.11 -18.00 11.19
N LEU A 96 7.69 -17.52 10.02
CA LEU A 96 6.60 -18.12 9.25
C LEU A 96 6.92 -19.55 8.84
N GLU A 97 8.12 -19.79 8.32
CA GLU A 97 8.56 -21.14 7.92
C GLU A 97 8.67 -22.06 9.15
N LYS A 98 9.30 -21.59 10.22
CA LYS A 98 9.58 -22.41 11.41
C LYS A 98 8.34 -22.75 12.25
N TYR A 99 7.41 -21.82 12.43
CA TYR A 99 6.32 -21.99 13.39
C TYR A 99 4.94 -22.15 12.76
N LYS A 100 4.77 -21.76 11.49
CA LYS A 100 3.49 -21.85 10.79
C LYS A 100 3.56 -22.77 9.57
N ASN A 101 4.74 -23.35 9.27
CA ASN A 101 5.00 -24.17 8.07
C ASN A 101 4.64 -23.46 6.76
N ILE A 102 4.73 -22.12 6.72
CA ILE A 102 4.42 -21.32 5.55
C ILE A 102 5.72 -20.89 4.88
N LYS A 103 6.06 -21.54 3.77
CA LYS A 103 7.23 -21.16 2.96
C LYS A 103 6.85 -20.06 1.96
N VAL A 104 7.39 -18.86 2.17
CA VAL A 104 7.16 -17.70 1.30
C VAL A 104 8.47 -17.01 0.97
N ASN A 105 8.57 -16.44 -0.22
CA ASN A 105 9.71 -15.59 -0.58
C ASN A 105 9.71 -14.34 0.33
N LYS A 106 10.88 -13.97 0.87
CA LYS A 106 11.07 -12.80 1.74
C LYS A 106 10.49 -11.50 1.17
N TRP A 107 10.51 -11.33 -0.16
CA TRP A 107 9.93 -10.16 -0.83
C TRP A 107 8.40 -10.09 -0.75
N VAL A 108 7.75 -11.25 -0.62
CA VAL A 108 6.31 -11.33 -0.36
C VAL A 108 6.02 -10.75 1.02
N VAL A 109 6.75 -11.19 2.06
CA VAL A 109 6.59 -10.67 3.43
C VAL A 109 6.89 -9.16 3.48
N TYR A 110 7.96 -8.72 2.81
CA TYR A 110 8.26 -7.29 2.67
C TYR A 110 7.10 -6.50 2.07
N ARG A 111 6.50 -7.01 0.99
CA ARG A 111 5.33 -6.41 0.35
C ARG A 111 4.14 -6.35 1.32
N TYR A 112 3.83 -7.43 2.05
CA TYR A 112 2.76 -7.40 3.05
C TYR A 112 3.02 -6.38 4.16
N MET A 113 4.25 -6.30 4.69
CA MET A 113 4.60 -5.27 5.69
C MET A 113 4.41 -3.84 5.15
N LYS A 114 4.76 -3.59 3.89
CA LYS A 114 4.50 -2.31 3.20
C LYS A 114 3.00 -2.00 3.11
N ILE A 115 2.20 -2.99 2.73
CA ILE A 115 0.73 -2.85 2.61
C ILE A 115 0.11 -2.54 3.97
N LEU A 116 0.52 -3.25 5.00
CA LEU A 116 0.08 -3.07 6.39
C LEU A 116 0.69 -1.84 7.07
N LYS A 117 1.59 -1.12 6.39
CA LYS A 117 2.31 0.07 6.91
C LYS A 117 3.10 -0.19 8.20
N ILE A 118 3.57 -1.43 8.40
CA ILE A 118 4.40 -1.81 9.55
C ILE A 118 5.88 -1.86 9.17
N LYS A 119 6.75 -1.48 10.10
CA LYS A 119 8.20 -1.47 9.90
C LYS A 119 8.91 -1.89 11.19
N SER A 120 10.00 -2.62 11.04
CA SER A 120 10.82 -3.02 12.19
C SER A 120 11.39 -1.80 12.92
N ILE A 121 11.41 -1.87 14.24
CA ILE A 121 12.12 -0.90 15.08
C ILE A 121 13.61 -0.98 14.74
N ARG A 122 14.20 0.15 14.36
CA ARG A 122 15.65 0.29 14.22
C ARG A 122 16.16 1.08 15.40
N LYS A 123 16.91 0.45 16.30
CA LYS A 123 17.68 1.19 17.31
C LYS A 123 18.77 1.98 16.58
N LYS A 124 18.82 3.30 16.78
CA LYS A 124 19.99 4.08 16.38
C LYS A 124 21.16 3.60 17.25
N ILE A 125 22.14 2.95 16.63
CA ILE A 125 23.39 2.62 17.32
C ILE A 125 24.08 3.97 17.57
N LYS A 126 24.26 4.31 18.86
CA LYS A 126 25.11 5.44 19.23
C LYS A 126 26.55 4.96 19.06
N PRO A 127 27.35 5.58 18.18
CA PRO A 127 28.72 5.13 18.02
C PRO A 127 29.48 5.40 19.32
N ASN A 128 30.33 4.44 19.72
CA ASN A 128 31.07 4.48 20.98
C ASN A 128 32.40 5.26 20.88
N TYR A 129 32.55 6.13 19.87
CA TYR A 129 33.72 7.01 19.80
C TYR A 129 33.51 8.22 20.72
N PHE A 130 34.59 8.67 21.35
CA PHE A 130 34.61 9.97 22.04
C PHE A 130 34.23 11.04 21.03
N LYS A 131 33.26 11.90 21.36
CA LYS A 131 32.94 13.08 20.55
C LYS A 131 34.17 14.00 20.57
N SER A 132 35.10 13.84 19.63
CA SER A 132 36.21 14.77 19.47
C SER A 132 35.61 16.14 19.14
N GLY A 133 35.91 17.14 19.98
CA GLY A 133 35.63 18.54 19.70
C GLY A 133 36.35 19.02 18.42
N PRO A 134 36.08 20.26 17.93
CA PRO A 134 36.61 20.71 16.66
C PRO A 134 38.14 20.63 16.67
N LEU A 135 38.70 19.99 15.64
CA LEU A 135 40.14 19.89 15.41
C LEU A 135 40.73 21.31 15.34
N ARG A 136 41.23 21.80 16.47
CA ARG A 136 41.96 23.06 16.56
C ARG A 136 43.35 22.77 16.00
N PHE A 137 43.52 22.96 14.69
CA PHE A 137 44.84 23.04 14.09
C PHE A 137 45.52 24.29 14.68
N GLN A 138 46.25 24.12 15.78
CA GLN A 138 47.27 25.10 16.18
C GLN A 138 48.47 24.82 15.29
N ILE A 139 48.56 25.57 14.18
CA ILE A 139 49.77 25.66 13.40
C ILE A 139 50.65 26.66 14.14
N SER A 140 51.73 26.15 14.73
CA SER A 140 52.86 26.90 15.30
C SER A 140 53.77 27.43 14.20
#